data_AF-A0A3P9AVB6-F1
#
_entry.id   AF-A0A3P9AVB6-F1
#
_cell.length_a   1.000
_cell.length_b   1.000
_cell.length_c   1.000
_cell.angle_alpha   90.00
_cell.angle_beta   90.00
_cell.angle_gamma   90.00
#
_symmetry.space_group_name_H-M   'P 1'
#
loop_
_entity.id
_entity.type
_entity.pdbx_description
1 polymer ?
#
loop_
_entity_poly.entity_id
_entity_poly.type
_entity_poly.pdbx_seq_one_letter_code
_entity_poly.pdbx_strand_id
1 'polypeptide(L)' 'MGIYGLLSLHVWIGWVTTNIYWNSGEPNGGRNENCGEIKTYNSENSLNDAPCSSAKFWICEKRVSP' A
#
# COMPACT_ATOMS: atom_id res chain seq x y z
N MET A 1 8.80 13.63 21.76
CA MET A 1 7.94 12.43 21.88
C MET A 1 8.03 11.69 20.57
N GLY A 2 8.93 10.71 20.51
CA GLY A 2 9.21 9.94 19.31
C GLY A 2 8.30 8.72 19.30
N ILE A 3 7.44 8.64 18.30
CA ILE A 3 6.66 7.44 17.98
C ILE A 3 7.62 6.44 17.33
N TYR A 4 8.37 5.74 18.18
CA TYR A 4 9.03 4.49 17.81
C TYR A 4 7.95 3.40 17.82
N GLY A 5 7.64 2.87 16.63
CA GLY A 5 6.75 1.74 16.47
C GLY A 5 5.50 2.12 15.69
N LEU A 6 5.53 1.85 14.38
CA LEU A 6 4.71 0.82 13.74
C LEU A 6 4.97 0.84 12.23
N LEU A 7 4.96 -0.35 11.67
CA LEU A 7 5.49 -0.76 10.37
C LEU A 7 4.89 -0.01 9.17
N SER A 8 5.71 0.19 8.13
CA SER A 8 5.28 0.13 6.73
C SER A 8 6.48 -0.31 5.90
N LEU A 9 6.66 -1.62 5.75
CA LEU A 9 7.59 -2.18 4.78
C LEU A 9 6.89 -2.16 3.41
N HIS A 10 7.59 -1.72 2.37
CA HIS A 10 7.27 -2.14 1.01
C HIS A 10 7.37 -3.67 0.92
N VAL A 11 6.25 -4.35 0.70
CA VAL A 11 6.18 -5.81 0.60
C VAL A 11 6.02 -6.21 -0.86
N TRP A 12 6.98 -6.99 -1.38
CA TRP A 12 6.74 -7.86 -2.52
C TRP A 12 5.65 -8.87 -2.13
N ILE A 13 4.56 -8.95 -2.91
CA ILE A 13 3.38 -9.84 -2.66
C ILE A 13 3.75 -11.32 -2.88
N GLY A 14 4.73 -11.80 -2.13
CA GLY A 14 5.15 -13.19 -2.11
C GLY A 14 5.15 -13.79 -0.70
N TRP A 15 5.40 -13.00 0.35
CA TRP A 15 5.59 -13.59 1.68
C TRP A 15 5.49 -12.62 2.89
N VAL A 16 4.49 -11.74 2.97
CA VAL A 16 4.23 -11.01 4.23
C VAL A 16 2.74 -11.05 4.56
N THR A 17 2.37 -12.07 5.31
CA THR A 17 1.27 -12.01 6.27
C THR A 17 1.76 -11.08 7.39
N THR A 18 1.12 -9.95 7.67
CA THR A 18 0.34 -9.88 8.91
C THR A 18 -0.53 -8.64 9.09
N ASN A 19 -0.56 -7.64 8.20
CA ASN A 19 -1.61 -6.61 8.19
C ASN A 19 -1.65 -5.96 6.80
N ILE A 20 -2.62 -6.35 5.97
CA ILE A 20 -2.83 -5.68 4.68
C ILE A 20 -4.02 -4.74 4.83
N TYR A 21 -3.77 -3.44 4.69
CA TYR A 21 -4.76 -2.36 4.86
C TYR A 21 -5.66 -2.19 3.63
N TRP A 22 -6.16 -3.31 3.07
CA TRP A 22 -7.12 -3.28 1.98
C TRP A 22 -8.39 -2.56 2.40
N ASN A 23 -8.92 -1.75 1.49
CA ASN A 23 -10.29 -1.29 1.61
C ASN A 23 -11.24 -2.48 1.57
N SER A 24 -12.42 -2.31 2.18
CA SER A 24 -13.43 -3.35 2.17
C SER A 24 -13.78 -3.74 0.73
N GLY A 25 -13.65 -5.02 0.41
CA GLY A 25 -13.88 -5.55 -0.92
C GLY A 25 -12.68 -5.48 -1.87
N GLU A 26 -11.49 -5.07 -1.40
CA GLU A 26 -10.24 -5.11 -2.15
C GLU A 26 -9.33 -6.27 -1.68
N PRO A 27 -8.47 -6.81 -2.56
CA PRO A 27 -8.34 -6.46 -3.99
C PRO A 27 -9.45 -7.11 -4.84
N ASN A 28 -9.94 -6.42 -5.89
CA ASN A 28 -11.04 -6.93 -6.73
C ASN A 28 -10.82 -6.86 -8.26
N GLY A 29 -9.73 -6.28 -8.74
CA GLY A 29 -9.53 -6.04 -10.18
C GLY A 29 -8.86 -7.18 -10.96
N GLY A 30 -8.52 -8.28 -10.29
CA GLY A 30 -8.09 -9.54 -10.93
C GLY A 30 -6.83 -9.37 -11.79
N ARG A 31 -6.95 -9.50 -13.13
CA ARG A 31 -5.82 -9.35 -14.07
C ARG A 31 -5.66 -7.93 -14.63
N ASN A 32 -6.57 -7.02 -14.30
CA ASN A 32 -6.59 -5.68 -14.88
C ASN A 32 -6.06 -4.62 -13.91
N GLU A 33 -6.09 -4.89 -12.61
CA GLU A 33 -5.65 -3.97 -11.56
C GLU A 33 -4.57 -4.66 -10.72
N ASN A 34 -3.31 -4.37 -11.02
CA ASN A 34 -2.18 -5.10 -10.45
C ASN A 34 -1.15 -4.21 -9.76
N CYS A 35 -1.49 -2.93 -9.58
CA CYS A 35 -0.70 -1.96 -8.84
C CYS A 35 -1.50 -1.43 -7.65
N GLY A 36 -0.88 -1.28 -6.48
CA GLY A 36 -1.58 -0.76 -5.30
C GLY A 36 -1.61 0.77 -5.27
N GLU A 37 -2.73 1.35 -4.88
CA GLU A 37 -2.84 2.76 -4.50
C GLU A 37 -3.50 2.93 -3.13
N ILE A 38 -3.28 4.09 -2.50
CA ILE A 38 -4.06 4.55 -1.35
C ILE A 38 -5.24 5.34 -1.92
N LYS A 39 -6.43 4.73 -1.97
CA LYS A 39 -7.64 5.32 -2.57
C LYS A 39 -8.21 6.47 -1.73
N THR A 40 -8.15 6.32 -0.40
CA THR A 40 -8.68 7.28 0.57
C THR A 40 -7.62 7.62 1.61
N TYR A 41 -6.87 8.71 1.40
CA TYR A 41 -5.72 9.09 2.23
C TYR A 41 -6.07 9.47 3.69
N ASN A 42 -7.33 9.77 3.98
CA ASN A 42 -7.80 10.11 5.34
C ASN A 42 -8.35 8.91 6.12
N SER A 43 -8.29 7.70 5.57
CA SER A 43 -8.82 6.49 6.20
C SER A 43 -7.75 5.42 6.31
N GLU A 44 -7.72 4.74 7.46
CA GLU A 44 -7.10 3.43 7.57
C GLU A 44 -7.83 2.44 6.64
N ASN A 45 -7.18 1.34 6.28
CA ASN A 45 -7.75 0.32 5.38
C ASN A 45 -8.21 0.92 4.04
N SER A 46 -7.32 1.61 3.33
CA SER A 46 -7.65 2.36 2.12
C SER A 46 -6.88 1.91 0.88
N LEU A 47 -6.19 0.77 0.96
CA LEU A 47 -5.51 0.20 -0.20
C LEU A 47 -6.51 -0.32 -1.23
N ASN A 48 -6.19 -0.14 -2.50
CA ASN A 48 -6.97 -0.55 -3.66
C ASN A 48 -6.01 -1.05 -4.75
N ASP A 49 -6.31 -2.17 -5.39
CA ASP A 49 -5.62 -2.55 -6.62
C ASP A 49 -6.19 -1.73 -7.78
N ALA A 50 -5.32 -1.09 -8.54
CA ALA A 50 -5.65 -0.20 -9.66
C ALA A 50 -4.89 -0.61 -10.94
N PRO A 51 -5.33 -0.17 -12.13
CA PRO A 51 -4.60 -0.39 -13.37
C PRO A 51 -3.27 0.35 -13.31
N CYS A 52 -2.17 -0.38 -13.56
CA CYS A 52 -0.82 0.17 -13.50
C CYS A 52 -0.56 1.32 -14.49
N SER A 53 -1.35 1.42 -15.56
CA SER A 53 -1.27 2.51 -16.54
C SER A 53 -1.85 3.83 -16.02
N SER A 54 -2.50 3.83 -14.85
CA SER A 54 -3.08 5.05 -14.28
C SER A 54 -1.97 5.97 -13.76
N ALA A 55 -1.90 7.20 -14.29
CA ALA A 55 -1.00 8.21 -13.76
C ALA A 55 -1.51 8.70 -12.39
N LYS A 56 -0.73 8.48 -11.34
CA LYS A 56 -1.05 8.82 -9.94
C LYS A 56 0.14 9.50 -9.28
N PHE A 57 -0.09 10.10 -8.10
CA PHE A 57 1.00 10.53 -7.24
C PHE A 57 1.63 9.33 -6.52
N TRP A 58 2.90 9.44 -6.15
CA TRP A 58 3.70 8.34 -5.58
C TRP A 58 4.36 8.79 -4.28
N ILE A 59 4.48 7.85 -3.34
CA ILE A 59 5.28 8.01 -2.12
C ILE A 59 6.54 7.16 -2.30
N CYS A 60 7.71 7.73 -2.04
CA CYS A 60 8.97 7.01 -2.04
C CYS A 60 9.45 6.81 -0.60
N GLU A 61 9.92 5.60 -0.29
CA GLU A 61 10.62 5.32 0.96
C GLU A 61 12.13 5.32 0.70
N LYS A 62 12.90 5.98 1.57
CA LYS A 62 14.36 5.91 1.58
C LYS A 62 14.82 5.55 2.99
N ARG A 63 15.69 4.54 3.09
CA ARG A 63 16.38 4.23 4.34
C ARG A 63 17.39 5.33 4.66
N VAL A 64 17.37 5.82 5.89
CA VAL A 64 18.42 6.71 6.39
C VAL A 64 19.62 5.84 6.72
N SER A 65 20.75 6.06 6.04
CA SER A 65 22.03 5.45 6.41
C SER A 65 22.51 6.06 7.74
N PRO A 66 23.18 5.30 8.62
CA PRO A 66 23.71 5.82 9.89
C PRO A 66 24.63 7.03 9.71
#